data_AF-N1QTK0-F1
#
_entry.id   AF-N1QTK0-F1
#
_cell.length_a   1.000
_cell.length_b   1.000
_cell.length_c   1.000
_cell.angle_alpha   90.00
_cell.angle_beta   90.00
_cell.angle_gamma   90.00
#
_symmetry.space_group_name_H-M   'P 1'
#
loop_
_entity.id
_entity.type
_entity.pdbx_description
1 polymer ?
#
loop_
_entity_poly.entity_id
_entity_poly.type
_entity_poly.pdbx_seq_one_letter_code
_entity_poly.pdbx_strand_id
1 'polypeptide(L)'
;MSSTSPSDGDDELLGFLPKSLLQSVKEKEKRTLEEKETGYADQVQRQKLISCLPSTFDIIFLIYQSRQRTVLTKEELIHKIIESNPKIVDKGEVEEQVRLLLEFVPEWISEKTARNGDVLCCINTALSQFEVRQRLSCVE
;
A
#
# COMPACT_ATOMS: atom_id res chain seq x y z
N MET A 1 24.19 47.24 -4.70
CA MET A 1 23.81 45.82 -4.56
C MET A 1 22.30 45.81 -4.61
N SER A 2 21.72 45.57 -5.79
CA SER A 2 20.29 45.68 -6.02
C SER A 2 19.72 44.32 -6.37
N SER A 3 18.62 44.02 -5.69
CA SER A 3 17.91 42.75 -5.55
C SER A 3 17.52 42.11 -6.88
N THR A 4 17.81 40.81 -7.01
CA THR A 4 17.24 39.93 -8.03
C THR A 4 15.79 39.65 -7.66
N SER A 5 14.86 40.16 -8.46
CA SER A 5 13.43 39.88 -8.42
C SER A 5 13.15 38.39 -8.71
N PRO A 6 12.07 37.81 -8.15
CA PRO A 6 11.65 36.46 -8.49
C PRO A 6 11.12 36.47 -9.94
N SER A 7 11.67 35.58 -10.76
CA SER A 7 11.31 35.38 -12.16
C SER A 7 9.86 34.89 -12.28
N ASP A 8 8.96 35.82 -12.60
CA ASP A 8 7.59 35.64 -13.09
C ASP A 8 7.61 35.15 -14.56
N GLY A 9 8.27 34.01 -14.80
CA GLY A 9 8.60 33.52 -16.14
C GLY A 9 7.60 32.52 -16.73
N ASP A 10 6.54 32.20 -15.98
CA ASP A 10 5.52 31.21 -16.29
C ASP A 10 4.21 31.83 -16.81
N ASP A 11 3.90 33.08 -16.47
CA ASP A 11 2.69 33.76 -16.92
C ASP A 11 2.78 34.25 -18.40
N GLU A 12 3.99 34.46 -18.94
CA GLU A 12 4.17 34.91 -20.33
C GLU A 12 3.89 33.78 -21.35
N LEU A 13 4.20 32.52 -21.00
CA LEU A 13 3.97 31.37 -21.88
C LEU A 13 2.50 30.96 -21.96
N LEU A 14 1.65 31.39 -21.02
CA LEU A 14 0.22 31.02 -20.98
C LEU A 14 -0.73 32.20 -21.21
N GLY A 15 -0.20 33.40 -21.50
CA GLY A 15 -0.97 34.63 -21.65
C GLY A 15 -2.01 34.64 -22.79
N PHE A 16 -1.96 33.66 -23.70
CA PHE A 16 -2.97 33.44 -24.73
C PHE A 16 -4.27 32.81 -24.18
N LEU A 17 -4.25 32.25 -22.97
CA LEU A 17 -5.41 31.65 -22.34
C LEU A 17 -6.28 32.69 -21.62
N PRO A 18 -7.61 32.50 -21.59
CA PRO A 18 -8.50 33.31 -20.76
C PRO A 18 -8.06 33.31 -19.29
N LYS A 19 -8.01 34.51 -18.69
CA LYS A 19 -7.60 34.71 -17.28
C LYS A 19 -8.41 33.86 -16.29
N SER A 20 -9.69 33.62 -16.58
CA SER A 20 -10.57 32.78 -15.76
C SER A 20 -10.15 31.30 -15.76
N LEU A 21 -9.61 30.79 -16.87
CA LEU A 21 -9.08 29.42 -16.94
C LEU A 21 -7.76 29.32 -16.18
N LEU A 22 -6.86 30.29 -16.35
CA LEU A 22 -5.59 30.34 -15.61
C LEU A 22 -5.80 30.38 -14.10
N GLN A 23 -6.73 31.21 -13.62
CA GLN A 23 -7.10 31.26 -12.22
C GLN A 23 -7.70 29.95 -11.72
N SER A 24 -8.61 29.34 -12.51
CA SER A 24 -9.22 28.06 -12.15
C SER A 24 -8.19 26.92 -12.08
N VAL A 25 -7.18 26.91 -12.96
CA VAL A 25 -6.09 25.92 -12.94
C VAL A 25 -5.16 26.16 -11.74
N LYS A 26 -4.68 27.39 -11.51
CA LYS A 26 -3.85 27.71 -10.32
C LYS A 26 -4.57 27.37 -9.01
N GLU A 27 -5.88 27.62 -8.90
CA GLU A 27 -6.67 27.26 -7.73
C GLU A 27 -6.82 25.73 -7.56
N LYS A 28 -7.03 24.99 -8.66
CA LYS A 28 -7.06 23.52 -8.63
C LYS A 28 -5.71 22.92 -8.27
N GLU A 29 -4.61 23.45 -8.79
CA GLU A 29 -3.25 23.00 -8.47
C GLU A 29 -2.92 23.27 -7.00
N LYS A 30 -3.24 24.47 -6.50
CA LYS A 30 -3.10 24.80 -5.09
C LYS A 30 -3.91 23.87 -4.19
N ARG A 31 -5.17 23.59 -4.54
CA ARG A 31 -6.02 22.63 -3.82
C ARG A 31 -5.45 21.21 -3.83
N THR A 32 -4.95 20.76 -4.98
CA THR A 32 -4.32 19.44 -5.12
C THR A 32 -3.03 19.33 -4.28
N LEU A 33 -2.28 20.43 -4.19
CA LEU A 33 -1.08 20.52 -3.36
C LEU A 33 -1.44 20.49 -1.87
N GLU A 34 -2.45 21.25 -1.43
CA GLU A 34 -2.96 21.24 -0.06
C GLU A 34 -3.54 19.87 0.36
N GLU A 35 -4.23 19.17 -0.55
CA GLU A 35 -4.72 17.81 -0.33
C GLU A 35 -3.57 16.78 -0.21
N LYS A 36 -2.46 16.98 -0.93
CA LYS A 36 -1.23 16.20 -0.75
C LYS A 36 -0.46 16.57 0.53
N GLU A 37 -0.43 17.84 0.88
CA GLU A 37 0.36 18.37 2.01
C GLU A 37 -0.25 18.01 3.38
N THR A 38 -1.56 17.74 3.42
CA THR A 38 -2.26 17.32 4.65
C THR A 38 -2.05 15.85 5.03
N GLY A 39 -1.40 15.03 4.20
CA GLY A 39 -1.17 13.59 4.48
C GLY A 39 -2.46 12.77 4.66
N TYR A 40 -3.62 13.38 4.45
CA TYR A 40 -4.93 12.78 4.67
C TYR A 40 -5.19 11.65 3.67
N ALA A 41 -4.81 11.84 2.40
CA ALA A 41 -4.91 10.81 1.38
C ALA A 41 -4.08 9.56 1.73
N ASP A 42 -2.86 9.76 2.23
CA ASP A 42 -1.96 8.68 2.65
C ASP A 42 -2.51 7.94 3.89
N GLN A 43 -3.08 8.67 4.85
CA GLN A 43 -3.76 8.06 6.01
C GLN A 43 -4.98 7.25 5.60
N VAL A 44 -5.84 7.78 4.73
CA VAL A 44 -7.02 7.07 4.22
C VAL A 44 -6.60 5.82 3.46
N GLN A 45 -5.55 5.91 2.63
CA GLN A 45 -5.01 4.76 1.91
C GLN A 45 -4.47 3.71 2.88
N ARG A 46 -3.69 4.10 3.89
CA ARG A 46 -3.19 3.17 4.92
C ARG A 46 -4.34 2.50 5.69
N GLN A 47 -5.36 3.26 6.08
CA GLN A 47 -6.53 2.72 6.77
C GLN A 47 -7.32 1.72 5.91
N LYS A 48 -7.47 2.00 4.61
CA LYS A 48 -8.05 1.04 3.66
C LYS A 48 -7.25 -0.26 3.64
N LEU A 49 -5.92 -0.19 3.57
CA LEU A 49 -5.06 -1.39 3.57
C LEU A 49 -5.22 -2.20 4.87
N ILE A 50 -5.24 -1.52 6.02
CA ILE A 50 -5.44 -2.14 7.34
C ILE A 50 -6.80 -2.85 7.39
N SER A 51 -7.87 -2.21 6.90
CA SER A 51 -9.22 -2.80 6.87
C SER A 51 -9.31 -4.07 6.00
N CYS A 52 -8.41 -4.23 5.03
CA CYS A 52 -8.34 -5.41 4.17
C CYS A 52 -7.53 -6.56 4.79
N LEU A 53 -6.71 -6.33 5.81
CA LEU A 53 -5.80 -7.35 6.39
C LEU A 53 -6.51 -8.64 6.84
N PRO A 54 -7.70 -8.61 7.48
CA PRO A 54 -8.42 -9.83 7.83
C PRO A 54 -8.76 -10.69 6.60
N SER A 55 -9.14 -10.05 5.48
CA SER A 55 -9.45 -10.74 4.24
C SER A 55 -8.19 -11.28 3.55
N THR A 56 -7.09 -10.53 3.59
CA THR A 56 -5.79 -10.95 3.06
C THR A 56 -5.23 -12.13 3.85
N PHE A 57 -5.36 -12.09 5.18
CA PHE A 57 -5.04 -13.21 6.07
C PHE A 57 -5.77 -14.49 5.65
N ASP A 58 -7.08 -14.42 5.37
CA ASP A 58 -7.89 -15.57 4.97
C ASP A 58 -7.43 -16.19 3.65
N ILE A 59 -7.14 -15.34 2.67
CA ILE A 59 -6.62 -15.78 1.37
C ILE A 59 -5.27 -16.47 1.55
N ILE A 60 -4.36 -15.86 2.31
CA ILE A 60 -3.03 -16.42 2.60
C ILE A 60 -3.19 -17.78 3.30
N PHE A 61 -4.02 -17.84 4.34
CA PHE A 61 -4.26 -19.08 5.07
C PHE A 61 -4.72 -20.21 4.14
N LEU A 62 -5.68 -19.94 3.24
CA LEU A 62 -6.17 -20.90 2.25
C LEU A 62 -5.09 -21.32 1.24
N ILE A 63 -4.23 -20.39 0.80
CA ILE A 63 -3.12 -20.67 -0.12
C ILE A 63 -2.16 -21.70 0.51
N TYR A 64 -1.74 -21.50 1.76
CA TYR A 64 -0.83 -22.43 2.43
C TYR A 64 -1.51 -23.75 2.79
N GLN A 65 -2.76 -23.70 3.25
CA GLN A 65 -3.55 -24.90 3.57
C GLN A 65 -3.74 -25.81 2.35
N SER A 66 -4.13 -25.25 1.21
CA SER A 66 -4.37 -26.02 -0.03
C SER A 66 -3.10 -26.70 -0.58
N ARG A 67 -1.92 -26.10 -0.33
CA ARG A 67 -0.63 -26.62 -0.79
C ARG A 67 0.01 -27.62 0.17
N GLN A 68 -0.50 -27.72 1.40
CA GLN A 68 0.14 -28.45 2.50
C GLN A 68 1.62 -28.04 2.69
N ARG A 69 1.92 -26.76 2.48
CA ARG A 69 3.24 -26.16 2.67
C ARG A 69 3.13 -25.03 3.68
N THR A 70 4.24 -24.69 4.32
CA THR A 70 4.35 -23.57 5.27
C THR A 70 5.31 -22.49 4.79
N VAL A 71 5.90 -22.66 3.61
CA VAL A 71 6.90 -21.75 3.03
C VAL A 71 6.61 -21.57 1.55
N LEU A 72 6.59 -20.32 1.09
CA LEU A 72 6.48 -19.91 -0.33
C LEU A 72 7.44 -18.75 -0.59
N THR A 73 7.83 -18.52 -1.86
CA THR A 73 8.50 -17.25 -2.19
C THR A 73 7.50 -16.10 -2.04
N LYS A 74 8.00 -14.92 -1.68
CA LYS A 74 7.17 -13.71 -1.56
C LYS A 74 6.46 -13.40 -2.88
N GLU A 75 7.17 -13.54 -4.01
CA GLU A 75 6.59 -13.36 -5.34
C GLU A 75 5.48 -14.38 -5.65
N GLU A 76 5.69 -15.66 -5.32
CA GLU A 76 4.66 -16.70 -5.50
C GLU A 76 3.42 -16.40 -4.65
N LEU A 77 3.61 -15.96 -3.41
CA LEU A 77 2.51 -15.60 -2.52
C LEU A 77 1.70 -14.43 -3.08
N ILE A 78 2.38 -13.35 -3.51
CA ILE A 78 1.74 -12.15 -4.08
C ILE A 78 0.90 -12.51 -5.30
N HIS A 79 1.46 -13.26 -6.26
CA HIS A 79 0.72 -13.66 -7.45
C HIS A 79 -0.54 -14.45 -7.10
N LYS A 80 -0.47 -15.32 -6.08
CA LYS A 80 -1.62 -16.14 -5.67
C LYS A 80 -2.70 -15.35 -4.96
N ILE A 81 -2.33 -14.33 -4.20
CA ILE A 81 -3.32 -13.42 -3.59
C ILE A 81 -4.08 -12.68 -4.69
N ILE A 82 -3.37 -12.17 -5.70
CA ILE A 82 -3.98 -11.49 -6.86
C ILE A 82 -4.91 -12.46 -7.61
N GLU A 83 -4.44 -13.67 -7.93
CA GLU A 83 -5.26 -14.70 -8.59
C GLU A 83 -6.52 -15.07 -7.79
N SER A 84 -6.43 -15.04 -6.47
CA SER A 84 -7.52 -15.45 -5.56
C SER A 84 -8.50 -14.32 -5.23
N ASN A 85 -8.17 -13.05 -5.56
CA ASN A 85 -9.00 -11.91 -5.21
C ASN A 85 -9.32 -11.01 -6.43
N PRO A 86 -10.52 -11.16 -7.03
CA PRO A 86 -10.91 -10.38 -8.21
C PRO A 86 -11.10 -8.87 -7.93
N LYS A 87 -11.09 -8.45 -6.66
CA LYS A 87 -11.19 -7.04 -6.28
C LYS A 87 -9.84 -6.34 -6.20
N ILE A 88 -8.73 -7.10 -6.12
CA ILE A 88 -7.38 -6.56 -6.01
C ILE A 88 -6.73 -6.63 -7.40
N VAL A 89 -6.40 -5.45 -7.94
CA VAL A 89 -5.83 -5.32 -9.29
C VAL A 89 -4.38 -4.83 -9.24
N ASP A 90 -3.94 -4.26 -8.12
CA ASP A 90 -2.60 -3.69 -7.97
C ASP A 90 -1.66 -4.59 -7.15
N LYS A 91 -0.48 -4.87 -7.71
CA LYS A 91 0.59 -5.65 -7.06
C LYS A 91 1.16 -4.89 -5.84
N GLY A 92 1.28 -3.56 -5.93
CA GLY A 92 1.78 -2.73 -4.84
C GLY A 92 0.88 -2.81 -3.61
N GLU A 93 -0.44 -2.78 -3.80
CA GLU A 93 -1.43 -2.97 -2.73
C GLU A 93 -1.23 -4.29 -1.97
N VAL A 94 -1.03 -5.40 -2.68
CA VAL A 94 -0.79 -6.72 -2.05
C VAL A 94 0.55 -6.76 -1.31
N GLU A 95 1.60 -6.20 -1.90
CA GLU A 95 2.93 -6.13 -1.26
C GLU A 95 2.87 -5.38 0.06
N GLU A 96 2.12 -4.28 0.12
CA GLU A 96 1.93 -3.51 1.34
C GLU A 96 1.09 -4.27 2.37
N GLN A 97 0.01 -4.95 1.96
CA GLN A 97 -0.78 -5.78 2.87
C GLN A 97 0.06 -6.91 3.49
N VAL A 98 0.91 -7.58 2.70
CA VAL A 98 1.83 -8.60 3.22
C VAL A 98 2.83 -7.98 4.20
N ARG A 99 3.36 -6.78 3.90
CA ARG A 99 4.24 -6.04 4.82
C ARG A 99 3.54 -5.73 6.15
N LEU A 100 2.30 -5.25 6.11
CA LEU A 100 1.52 -4.94 7.32
C LEU A 100 1.23 -6.20 8.14
N LEU A 101 0.98 -7.35 7.51
CA LEU A 101 0.84 -8.62 8.24
C LEU A 101 2.13 -9.03 8.96
N LEU A 102 3.29 -8.81 8.33
CA LEU A 102 4.60 -9.03 8.96
C LEU A 102 4.83 -8.07 10.14
N GLU A 103 4.29 -6.86 10.08
CA GLU A 103 4.38 -5.84 11.13
C GLU A 103 3.46 -6.17 12.33
N PHE A 104 2.19 -6.49 12.07
CA PHE A 104 1.18 -6.64 13.12
C PHE A 104 1.10 -8.05 13.72
N VAL A 105 1.43 -9.09 12.95
CA VAL A 105 1.36 -10.49 13.39
C VAL A 105 2.63 -11.28 13.01
N PRO A 106 3.83 -10.81 13.44
CA PRO A 106 5.12 -11.44 13.12
C PRO A 106 5.22 -12.90 13.62
N GLU A 107 4.43 -13.26 14.63
CA GLU A 107 4.43 -14.62 15.19
C GLU A 107 3.76 -15.61 14.24
N TRP A 108 2.86 -15.12 13.39
CA TRP A 108 2.13 -15.91 12.39
C TRP A 108 2.85 -15.96 11.06
N ILE A 109 3.32 -14.82 10.55
CA ILE A 109 4.01 -14.73 9.26
C ILE A 109 5.38 -14.10 9.45
N SER A 110 6.40 -14.68 8.81
CA SER A 110 7.77 -14.18 8.87
C SER A 110 8.45 -14.23 7.51
N GLU A 111 9.41 -13.34 7.28
CA GLU A 111 10.27 -13.38 6.09
C GLU A 111 11.62 -14.02 6.40
N LYS A 112 12.14 -14.78 5.44
CA LYS A 112 13.49 -15.35 5.48
C LYS A 112 14.13 -15.24 4.11
N THR A 113 15.42 -14.94 4.06
CA THR A 113 16.18 -14.98 2.81
C THR A 113 16.71 -16.39 2.57
N ALA A 114 16.39 -16.96 1.40
CA ALA A 114 16.93 -18.23 0.96
C ALA A 114 18.39 -18.07 0.50
N ARG A 115 19.11 -19.20 0.41
CA ARG A 115 20.52 -19.21 -0.02
C ARG A 115 20.74 -18.69 -1.45
N ASN A 116 19.70 -18.75 -2.28
CA ASN A 116 19.72 -18.23 -3.65
C ASN A 116 19.36 -16.72 -3.74
N GLY A 117 19.08 -16.07 -2.61
CA GLY A 117 18.71 -14.66 -2.55
C GLY A 117 17.20 -14.39 -2.52
N ASP A 118 16.36 -15.39 -2.76
CA ASP A 118 14.90 -15.21 -2.77
C ASP A 118 14.36 -14.90 -1.37
N VAL A 119 13.37 -14.01 -1.30
CA VAL A 119 12.61 -13.77 -0.07
C VAL A 119 11.52 -14.82 0.05
N LEU A 120 11.53 -15.57 1.15
CA LEU A 120 10.53 -16.56 1.51
C LEU A 120 9.61 -16.01 2.58
N CYS A 121 8.31 -16.22 2.42
CA CYS A 121 7.33 -16.03 3.47
C CYS A 121 7.06 -17.39 4.13
N CYS A 122 7.19 -17.43 5.46
CA CYS A 122 6.94 -18.61 6.27
C CYS A 122 5.73 -18.36 7.16
N ILE A 123 4.80 -19.32 7.22
CA ILE A 123 3.68 -19.27 8.17
C ILE A 123 3.89 -20.23 9.34
N ASN A 124 3.44 -19.81 10.51
CA ASN A 124 3.40 -20.64 11.71
C ASN A 124 2.00 -21.26 11.85
N THR A 125 1.90 -22.57 11.62
CA THR A 125 0.64 -23.32 11.71
C THR A 125 0.21 -23.66 13.13
N ALA A 126 1.08 -23.43 14.13
CA ALA A 126 0.77 -23.70 15.53
C ALA A 126 -0.10 -22.60 16.17
N LEU A 127 -0.15 -21.41 15.58
CA LEU A 127 -0.99 -20.31 16.05
C LEU A 127 -2.45 -20.51 15.67
N SER A 128 -3.33 -20.15 16.59
CA SER A 128 -4.77 -20.21 16.33
C SER A 128 -5.18 -19.10 15.36
N GLN A 129 -5.94 -19.46 14.33
CA GLN A 129 -6.54 -18.47 13.42
C GLN A 129 -7.37 -17.42 14.16
N PHE A 130 -8.02 -17.83 15.27
CA PHE A 130 -8.80 -16.93 16.09
C PHE A 130 -7.91 -15.84 16.72
N GLU A 131 -6.75 -16.21 17.27
CA GLU A 131 -5.81 -15.27 17.88
C GLU A 131 -5.27 -14.26 16.85
N VAL A 132 -4.93 -14.75 15.64
CA VAL A 132 -4.45 -13.88 14.57
C VAL A 132 -5.55 -12.91 14.12
N ARG A 133 -6.78 -13.38 13.93
CA ARG A 133 -7.92 -12.51 13.57
C ARG A 133 -8.23 -11.48 14.66
N GLN A 134 -8.20 -11.88 15.93
CA GLN A 134 -8.41 -10.95 17.05
C GLN A 134 -7.35 -9.85 17.07
N ARG A 135 -6.08 -10.19 16.87
CA ARG A 135 -5.01 -9.18 16.73
C ARG A 135 -5.29 -8.23 15.58
N LEU A 136 -5.61 -8.74 14.38
CA LEU A 136 -5.89 -7.90 13.21
C LEU A 136 -7.11 -7.00 13.38
N SER A 137 -8.12 -7.41 14.15
CA SER A 137 -9.28 -6.55 14.47
C SER A 137 -8.99 -5.45 15.49
N CYS A 138 -7.88 -5.52 16.22
CA CYS A 138 -7.49 -4.51 17.22
C CYS A 138 -6.50 -3.47 16.68
N VAL A 139 -6.18 -3.49 15.38
CA VAL A 139 -5.18 -2.63 14.73
C VAL A 139 -5.75 -1.25 14.28
N GLU A 140 -7.01 -0.96 14.58
CA GLU A 140 -7.69 0.30 14.21
C GLU A 140 -7.00 1.59 14.71
#